data_AF-A0A1Y2HER3-F1
#
_entry.id   AF-A0A1Y2HER3-F1
#
_cell.length_a   1.000
_cell.length_b   1.000
_cell.length_c   1.000
_cell.angle_alpha   90.00
_cell.angle_beta   90.00
_cell.angle_gamma   90.00
#
_symmetry.space_group_name_H-M   'P 1'
#
loop_
_entity.id
_entity.type
_entity.pdbx_description
1 polymer ?
#
loop_
_entity_poly.entity_id
_entity_poly.type
_entity_poly.pdbx_seq_one_letter_code
_entity_poly.pdbx_strand_id
1 'polypeptide(L)' 'PECNEAFKRGEHLKRHMRIHSGERPFLCPEPLCGKRFSRTDNLAQHIKIHEK' A
#
# COMPACT_ATOMS: atom_id res chain seq x y z
N PRO A 1 -9.86 -7.89 -15.41
CA PRO A 1 -9.44 -8.62 -14.19
C PRO A 1 -10.66 -9.21 -13.49
N GLU A 2 -10.93 -10.50 -13.72
CA GLU A 2 -11.95 -11.24 -12.97
C GLU A 2 -11.37 -11.59 -11.60
N CYS A 3 -11.79 -10.88 -10.56
CA CYS A 3 -11.42 -11.16 -9.17
C CYS A 3 -12.70 -11.44 -8.38
N ASN A 4 -12.78 -12.62 -7.75
CA ASN A 4 -13.94 -13.08 -6.98
C ASN A 4 -13.92 -12.65 -5.50
N GLU A 5 -13.11 -11.65 -5.12
CA GLU A 5 -13.15 -11.10 -3.77
C GLU A 5 -14.33 -10.14 -3.58
N ALA A 6 -15.22 -10.47 -2.66
CA ALA A 6 -16.32 -9.61 -2.24
C ALA A 6 -15.97 -8.92 -0.91
N PHE A 7 -16.06 -7.58 -0.88
CA PHE A 7 -15.82 -6.79 0.32
C PHE A 7 -17.14 -6.24 0.87
N LYS A 8 -17.38 -6.43 2.16
CA LYS A 8 -18.56 -5.86 2.87
C LYS A 8 -18.52 -4.33 2.95
N ARG A 9 -17.35 -3.72 2.79
CA ARG A 9 -17.11 -2.29 3.00
C ARG A 9 -16.38 -1.68 1.81
N GLY A 10 -16.84 -0.51 1.36
CA GLY A 10 -16.34 0.14 0.15
C GLY A 10 -14.88 0.58 0.25
N GLU A 11 -14.41 0.98 1.43
CA GLU A 11 -13.00 1.34 1.65
C GLU A 11 -12.07 0.14 1.49
N HIS A 12 -12.53 -1.06 1.84
CA HIS A 12 -11.77 -2.29 1.64
C HIS A 12 -11.67 -2.65 0.16
N LEU A 13 -12.78 -2.53 -0.57
CA LEU A 13 -12.78 -2.70 -2.03
C LEU A 13 -11.83 -1.69 -2.68
N LYS A 14 -11.94 -0.40 -2.35
CA LYS A 14 -11.06 0.64 -2.89
C LYS A 14 -9.58 0.35 -2.62
N ARG A 15 -9.24 -0.10 -1.41
CA ARG A 15 -7.88 -0.55 -1.08
C ARG A 15 -7.46 -1.77 -1.90
N HIS A 16 -8.32 -2.76 -2.06
CA HIS A 16 -8.05 -3.96 -2.86
C HIS A 16 -7.78 -3.61 -4.32
N MET A 17 -8.53 -2.68 -4.91
CA MET A 17 -8.34 -2.24 -6.30
C MET A 17 -6.95 -1.63 -6.57
N ARG A 18 -6.21 -1.21 -5.54
CA ARG A 18 -4.79 -0.80 -5.68
C ARG A 18 -3.87 -1.93 -6.13
N ILE A 19 -4.24 -3.18 -5.87
CA ILE A 19 -3.49 -4.37 -6.32
C ILE A 19 -3.61 -4.51 -7.83
N HIS A 20 -4.80 -4.31 -8.38
CA HIS A 20 -5.05 -4.39 -9.83
C HIS A 20 -4.49 -3.21 -10.60
N SER A 21 -4.60 -2.00 -10.05
CA SER A 21 -4.07 -0.78 -10.68
C SER A 21 -2.57 -0.58 -10.48
N GLY A 22 -1.95 -1.29 -9.53
CA GLY A 22 -0.57 -1.06 -9.12
C GLY A 22 -0.35 0.25 -8.37
N GLU A 23 -1.42 0.94 -7.95
CA GLU A 23 -1.33 2.23 -7.26
C GLU A 23 -0.59 2.09 -5.93
N ARG A 24 0.50 2.85 -5.79
CA ARG A 24 1.30 2.92 -4.56
C ARG A 24 1.50 4.40 -4.18
N PRO A 25 0.49 5.02 -3.56
CA PRO A 25 0.50 6.45 -3.29
C PRO A 25 1.43 6.84 -2.13
N PHE A 26 1.84 5.89 -1.28
CA PHE A 26 2.64 6.18 -0.09
C PHE A 26 4.12 5.99 -0.38
N LEU A 27 4.90 7.07 -0.38
CA LEU A 27 6.35 7.05 -0.57
C LEU A 27 7.08 6.98 0.78
N CYS A 28 8.15 6.18 0.85
CA CYS A 28 9.07 6.20 1.97
C CYS A 28 9.73 7.58 2.07
N PRO A 29 9.73 8.22 3.26
CA PRO A 29 10.35 9.54 3.43
C PRO A 29 11.87 9.50 3.31
N GLU A 30 12.48 8.31 3.41
CA GLU A 30 13.93 8.18 3.34
C GLU A 30 14.46 8.41 1.92
N PRO A 31 15.30 9.44 1.68
CA PRO A 31 15.66 9.87 0.33
C PRO A 31 16.36 8.80 -0.51
N LEU A 32 17.18 7.96 0.12
CA LEU A 32 17.91 6.88 -0.55
C LEU A 32 17.07 5.63 -0.78
N CYS A 33 15.87 5.54 -0.19
CA CYS A 33 15.05 4.33 -0.27
C CYS A 33 14.14 4.32 -1.50
N GLY A 34 13.41 5.42 -1.75
CA GLY A 34 12.50 5.56 -2.89
C GLY A 34 11.33 4.56 -2.96
N LYS A 35 11.18 3.68 -1.95
CA LYS A 35 10.15 2.62 -1.94
C LYS A 35 8.76 3.21 -1.80
N ARG A 36 7.80 2.66 -2.56
CA ARG A 36 6.39 3.02 -2.50
C ARG A 36 5.52 1.86 -2.03
N PHE A 37 4.46 2.19 -1.29
CA PHE A 37 3.52 1.26 -0.68
C PHE A 37 2.09 1.59 -1.08
N SER A 38 1.24 0.57 -1.20
CA SER A 38 -0.20 0.71 -1.48
C SER A 38 -1.02 0.99 -0.22
N ARG A 39 -0.42 0.84 0.97
CA ARG A 39 -1.06 1.01 2.28
C ARG A 39 -0.13 1.72 3.27
N THR A 40 -0.73 2.47 4.19
CA THR A 40 -0.03 3.25 5.22
C THR A 40 0.57 2.38 6.32
N ASP A 41 -0.10 1.31 6.72
CA ASP A 41 0.40 0.35 7.72
C ASP A 41 1.67 -0.36 7.24
N ASN A 42 1.71 -0.74 5.96
CA ASN A 42 2.91 -1.30 5.34
C ASN A 42 4.07 -0.29 5.33
N LEU A 43 3.79 0.99 5.00
CA LEU A 43 4.80 2.04 5.05
C LEU A 43 5.30 2.25 6.49
N ALA A 44 4.39 2.32 7.47
CA ALA A 44 4.75 2.53 8.87
C ALA A 44 5.64 1.40 9.42
N GLN A 45 5.35 0.15 9.07
CA GLN A 45 6.22 -0.97 9.41
C GLN A 45 7.57 -0.87 8.69
N HIS A 46 7.57 -0.46 7.43
CA HIS A 46 8.80 -0.29 6.66
C HIS A 46 9.71 0.79 7.23
N ILE A 47 9.19 1.95 7.65
CA ILE A 47 10.03 3.06 8.15
C ILE A 47 10.89 2.62 9.34
N LYS A 48 10.42 1.69 10.17
CA LYS A 48 11.17 1.12 11.30
C LYS A 48 12.47 0.43 10.91
N ILE A 49 12.66 0.07 9.64
CA ILE A 49 13.93 -0.51 9.18
C ILE A 49 15.04 0.54 9.05
N HIS A 50 14.66 1.82 8.88
CA HIS A 50 15.60 2.95 8.76
C HIS A 50 15.95 3.57 10.12
N GLU A 51 15.19 3.21 11.16
CA GLU A 51 15.46 3.62 12.56
C GLU A 51 16.51 2.74 13.25
N LYS A 52 17.03 1.73 12.56
CA LYS A 52 18.11 0.86 13.01
C LYS A 52 19.42 1.27 12.33
#